data_AF-A0A8T5H819-F1
#
_entry.id   AF-A0A8T5H819-F1
#
_cell.length_a   1.000
_cell.length_b   1.000
_cell.length_c   1.000
_cell.angle_alpha   90.00
_cell.angle_beta   90.00
_cell.angle_gamma   90.00
#
_symmetry.space_group_name_H-M   'P 1'
#
loop_
_entity.id
_entity.type
_entity.pdbx_description
1 polymer ?
#
loop_
_entity_poly.entity_id
_entity_poly.type
_entity_poly.pdbx_seq_one_letter_code
_entity_poly.pdbx_strand_id
1 'polypeptide(L)'
;FADSDVVAAYAARNEEQVPLGVSGTYVAVDWDSCVADGACIEACPVQVFQWYRTEKDIPAKDVVGQTFAGTGSDIKDERKDLTDKADPIREHDCIWCMACVSVCPPQAIKVDQINVEKHESAAKSL
;
A
#
# COMPACT_ATOMS: atom_id res chain seq x y z
N PHE A 1 -9.15 -9.78 -7.59
CA PHE A 1 -8.93 -10.84 -6.57
C PHE A 1 -8.47 -12.11 -7.25
N ALA A 2 -7.17 -12.33 -7.36
CA ALA A 2 -6.61 -13.49 -8.08
C ALA A 2 -5.73 -14.40 -7.20
N ASP A 3 -5.19 -13.87 -6.10
CA ASP A 3 -4.29 -14.60 -5.21
C ASP A 3 -5.06 -15.41 -4.17
N SER A 4 -4.83 -16.73 -4.13
CA SER A 4 -5.54 -17.64 -3.23
C SER A 4 -5.20 -17.44 -1.77
N ASP A 5 -3.97 -17.03 -1.46
CA ASP A 5 -3.48 -16.92 -0.10
C ASP A 5 -4.01 -15.63 0.54
N VAL A 6 -4.11 -14.55 -0.24
CA VAL A 6 -4.82 -13.33 0.17
C VAL A 6 -6.29 -13.63 0.45
N VAL A 7 -6.97 -14.37 -0.44
CA VAL A 7 -8.38 -14.76 -0.24
C VAL A 7 -8.54 -15.59 1.03
N ALA A 8 -7.65 -16.55 1.27
CA ALA A 8 -7.65 -17.36 2.48
C ALA A 8 -7.41 -16.51 3.74
N ALA A 9 -6.55 -15.49 3.67
CA ALA A 9 -6.31 -14.58 4.78
C ALA A 9 -7.54 -13.72 5.12
N TYR A 10 -8.25 -13.18 4.12
CA TYR A 10 -9.53 -12.49 4.35
C TYR A 10 -10.56 -13.40 5.00
N ALA A 11 -10.69 -14.64 4.51
CA ALA A 11 -11.57 -15.64 5.09
C ALA A 11 -11.20 -15.98 6.55
N ALA A 12 -9.91 -16.11 6.86
CA ALA A 12 -9.42 -16.37 8.22
C ALA A 12 -9.73 -15.23 9.20
N ARG A 13 -9.83 -13.99 8.69
CA ARG A 13 -10.27 -12.82 9.48
C ARG A 13 -11.77 -12.66 9.57
N ASN A 14 -12.54 -13.51 8.88
CA ASN A 14 -13.99 -13.34 8.71
C ASN A 14 -14.35 -11.97 8.10
N GLU A 15 -13.50 -11.50 7.19
CA GLU A 15 -13.66 -10.25 6.43
C GLU A 15 -13.96 -10.56 4.96
N GLU A 16 -14.81 -9.75 4.33
CA GLU A 16 -15.05 -9.83 2.89
C GLU A 16 -13.97 -9.01 2.15
N GLN A 17 -13.38 -9.60 1.11
CA GLN A 17 -12.49 -8.87 0.21
C GLN A 17 -13.33 -8.03 -0.76
N VAL A 18 -13.29 -6.71 -0.59
CA VAL A 18 -13.99 -5.73 -1.42
C VAL A 18 -13.00 -4.94 -2.28
N PRO A 19 -13.44 -4.27 -3.35
CA PRO A 19 -12.58 -3.37 -4.11
C PRO A 19 -12.10 -2.21 -3.22
N LEU A 20 -10.78 -2.06 -3.08
CA LEU A 20 -10.11 -1.02 -2.29
C LEU A 20 -9.54 0.08 -3.21
N GLY A 21 -9.23 -0.25 -4.46
CA GLY A 21 -8.62 0.66 -5.40
C GLY A 21 -7.14 0.93 -5.12
N VAL A 22 -6.70 2.16 -5.37
CA VAL A 22 -5.29 2.55 -5.36
C VAL A 22 -5.01 3.45 -4.17
N SER A 23 -3.97 3.13 -3.39
CA SER A 23 -3.39 4.04 -2.40
C SER A 23 -2.21 4.81 -2.98
N GLY A 24 -2.09 6.10 -2.65
CA GLY A 24 -1.08 7.02 -3.19
C GLY A 24 -1.41 7.59 -4.57
N THR A 25 -0.57 8.50 -5.05
CA THR A 25 -0.81 9.28 -6.28
C THR A 25 0.27 9.08 -7.34
N TYR A 26 1.51 9.41 -7.00
CA TYR A 26 2.68 9.22 -7.88
C TYR A 26 3.59 8.10 -7.41
N VAL A 27 3.38 7.60 -6.19
CA VAL A 27 3.68 6.22 -5.81
C VAL A 27 2.34 5.53 -5.56
N ALA A 28 1.78 4.93 -6.61
CA ALA A 28 0.46 4.32 -6.61
C ALA A 28 0.57 2.81 -6.37
N VAL A 29 -0.08 2.32 -5.32
CA VAL A 29 -0.19 0.88 -5.02
C VAL A 29 -1.64 0.44 -5.21
N ASP A 30 -1.87 -0.45 -6.17
CA ASP A 30 -3.16 -1.13 -6.33
C ASP A 30 -3.36 -2.14 -5.20
N TRP A 31 -4.23 -1.81 -4.25
CA TRP A 31 -4.52 -2.64 -3.09
C TRP A 31 -5.36 -3.87 -3.44
N ASP A 32 -6.04 -3.88 -4.59
CA ASP A 32 -6.79 -5.03 -5.09
C ASP A 32 -5.86 -6.11 -5.69
N SER A 33 -4.68 -5.70 -6.16
CA SER A 33 -3.62 -6.57 -6.68
C SER A 33 -2.50 -6.82 -5.67
N CYS A 34 -2.36 -6.02 -4.62
CA CYS A 34 -1.33 -6.18 -3.61
C CYS A 34 -1.50 -7.48 -2.81
N VAL A 35 -0.47 -8.33 -2.81
CA VAL A 35 -0.47 -9.64 -2.13
C VAL A 35 0.24 -9.65 -0.78
N ALA A 36 0.53 -8.47 -0.22
CA ALA A 36 1.24 -8.33 1.05
C ALA A 36 2.62 -9.03 1.10
N ASP A 37 3.29 -9.16 -0.06
CA ASP A 37 4.63 -9.76 -0.14
C ASP A 37 5.68 -8.93 0.62
N GLY A 38 5.59 -7.60 0.52
CA GLY A 38 6.44 -6.68 1.25
C GLY A 38 7.85 -6.45 0.68
N ALA A 39 8.20 -7.02 -0.48
CA ALA A 39 9.46 -6.70 -1.16
C ALA A 39 9.60 -5.19 -1.47
N CYS A 40 8.49 -4.47 -1.68
CA CYS A 40 8.51 -3.02 -1.86
C CYS A 40 8.95 -2.25 -0.61
N ILE A 41 8.57 -2.73 0.58
CA ILE A 41 8.97 -2.17 1.87
C ILE A 41 10.47 -2.41 2.08
N GLU A 42 10.94 -3.64 1.86
CA GLU A 42 12.35 -4.03 2.00
C GLU A 42 13.27 -3.34 0.98
N ALA A 43 12.82 -3.16 -0.26
CA ALA A 43 13.64 -2.58 -1.32
C ALA A 43 13.68 -1.05 -1.33
N CYS A 44 12.82 -0.37 -0.55
CA CYS A 44 12.72 1.09 -0.59
C CYS A 44 13.82 1.74 0.27
N PRO A 45 14.80 2.45 -0.32
CA PRO A 45 15.90 3.04 0.44
C PRO A 45 15.49 4.26 1.30
N VAL A 46 14.27 4.77 1.08
CA VAL A 46 13.72 5.96 1.73
C VAL A 46 12.38 5.66 2.42
N GLN A 47 12.10 4.38 2.69
CA GLN A 47 11.00 3.92 3.54
C GLN A 47 9.62 4.53 3.20
N VAL A 48 9.28 4.67 1.92
CA VAL A 48 7.98 5.25 1.45
C VAL A 48 6.76 4.51 2.02
N PHE A 49 6.89 3.20 2.18
CA PHE A 49 5.78 2.31 2.47
C PHE A 49 5.71 1.97 3.96
N GLN A 50 4.50 1.72 4.44
CA GLN A 50 4.24 1.05 5.72
C GLN A 50 3.15 -0.02 5.55
N TRP A 51 3.00 -0.90 6.53
CA TRP A 51 1.84 -1.79 6.63
C TRP A 51 0.65 -1.07 7.26
N TYR A 52 -0.47 -0.93 6.54
CA TYR A 52 -1.60 -0.13 7.05
C TYR A 52 -2.22 -0.72 8.32
N ARG A 53 -2.30 -2.06 8.45
CA ARG A 53 -2.94 -2.71 9.62
C ARG A 53 -2.08 -2.63 10.87
N THR A 54 -0.78 -2.44 10.72
CA THR A 54 0.11 -2.23 11.86
C THR A 54 -0.12 -0.87 12.51
N GLU A 55 -0.64 0.11 11.76
CA GLU A 55 -1.11 1.38 12.32
C GLU A 55 -2.57 1.29 12.77
N LYS A 56 -3.46 0.85 11.88
CA LYS A 56 -4.89 0.71 12.16
C LYS A 56 -5.38 -0.65 11.69
N ASP A 57 -5.51 -1.57 12.64
CA ASP A 57 -6.06 -2.91 12.36
C ASP A 57 -7.59 -2.86 12.24
N ILE A 58 -8.07 -2.35 11.11
CA ILE A 58 -9.48 -2.21 10.77
C ILE A 58 -9.83 -3.06 9.53
N PRO A 59 -11.09 -3.51 9.40
CA PRO A 59 -11.52 -4.25 8.22
C PRO A 59 -11.23 -3.47 6.94
N ALA A 60 -10.78 -4.17 5.89
CA ALA A 60 -10.37 -3.51 4.66
C ALA A 60 -11.49 -2.65 4.03
N LYS A 61 -12.75 -3.08 4.15
CA LYS A 61 -13.92 -2.31 3.68
C LYS A 61 -14.07 -0.92 4.33
N ASP A 62 -13.50 -0.73 5.52
CA ASP A 62 -13.63 0.50 6.31
C ASP A 62 -12.38 1.40 6.19
N VAL A 63 -11.40 1.00 5.37
CA VAL A 63 -10.11 1.68 5.22
C VAL A 63 -10.19 2.90 4.32
N VAL A 64 -11.06 2.88 3.32
CA VAL A 64 -11.21 3.96 2.35
C VAL A 64 -11.76 5.19 3.06
N GLY A 65 -11.05 6.32 2.95
CA GLY A 65 -11.39 7.57 3.63
C GLY A 65 -10.80 7.71 5.03
N GLN A 66 -10.04 6.74 5.52
CA GLN A 66 -9.28 6.89 6.76
C GLN A 66 -8.04 7.74 6.55
N THR A 67 -7.63 8.46 7.59
CA THR A 67 -6.36 9.19 7.64
C THR A 67 -5.34 8.38 8.44
N PHE A 68 -4.11 8.25 7.95
CA PHE A 68 -3.01 7.59 8.62
C PHE A 68 -1.96 8.61 9.09
N ALA A 69 -1.34 8.36 10.24
CA ALA A 69 -0.31 9.19 10.85
C ALA A 69 1.10 8.80 10.39
N GLY A 70 1.26 7.67 9.70
CA GLY A 70 2.57 7.18 9.24
C GLY A 70 3.34 6.43 10.33
N THR A 71 2.64 5.84 11.31
CA THR A 71 3.23 5.13 12.45
C THR A 71 3.14 3.61 12.31
N GLY A 72 2.73 3.11 11.14
CA GLY A 72 2.79 1.69 10.80
C GLY A 72 4.23 1.23 10.63
N SER A 73 4.43 -0.08 10.78
CA SER A 73 5.71 -0.72 10.53
C SER A 73 6.13 -0.60 9.07
N ASP A 74 7.41 -0.30 8.86
CA ASP A 74 8.13 -0.29 7.60
C ASP A 74 9.10 -1.47 7.48
N ILE A 75 8.81 -2.56 8.20
CA ILE A 75 9.57 -3.81 8.18
C ILE A 75 8.71 -4.90 7.55
N LYS A 76 9.21 -5.53 6.48
CA LYS A 76 8.49 -6.54 5.67
C LYS A 76 7.85 -7.66 6.50
N ASP A 77 8.58 -8.16 7.50
CA ASP A 77 8.16 -9.30 8.30
C ASP A 77 7.24 -8.94 9.48
N GLU A 78 6.95 -7.66 9.68
CA GLU A 78 6.05 -7.19 10.75
C GLU A 78 4.59 -7.01 10.29
N ARG A 79 4.27 -7.35 9.04
CA ARG A 79 2.88 -7.40 8.54
C ARG A 79 2.01 -8.26 9.44
N LYS A 80 0.75 -7.86 9.63
CA LYS A 80 -0.20 -8.65 10.43
C LYS A 80 -0.54 -9.99 9.77
N ASP A 81 -0.84 -9.96 8.47
CA ASP A 81 -1.16 -11.12 7.64
C ASP A 81 -1.19 -10.69 6.16
N LEU A 82 -1.70 -11.55 5.26
CA LEU A 82 -1.76 -11.26 3.82
C LEU A 82 -2.89 -10.28 3.39
N THR A 83 -3.73 -9.86 4.33
CA THR A 83 -4.69 -8.77 4.13
C THR A 83 -4.09 -7.40 4.45
N ASP A 84 -2.88 -7.36 5.00
CA ASP A 84 -2.13 -6.12 5.26
C ASP A 84 -1.56 -5.56 3.95
N LYS A 85 -1.91 -4.33 3.61
CA LYS A 85 -1.53 -3.70 2.34
C LYS A 85 -0.40 -2.69 2.56
N ALA A 86 0.52 -2.66 1.60
CA ALA A 86 1.61 -1.69 1.59
C ALA A 86 1.06 -0.31 1.24
N ASP A 87 1.06 0.59 2.20
CA ASP A 87 0.57 1.95 2.09
C ASP A 87 1.72 2.92 1.79
N PRO A 88 1.73 3.63 0.64
CA PRO A 88 2.77 4.60 0.29
C PRO A 88 2.59 5.94 1.03
N ILE A 89 2.43 5.90 2.36
CA ILE A 89 2.12 7.06 3.21
C ILE A 89 3.14 8.19 3.10
N ARG A 90 4.40 7.85 2.81
CA ARG A 90 5.52 8.78 2.61
C ARG A 90 5.85 8.95 1.14
N GLU A 91 4.85 8.99 0.24
CA GLU A 91 5.11 9.09 -1.21
C GLU A 91 6.02 10.28 -1.57
N HIS A 92 5.96 11.38 -0.82
CA HIS A 92 6.81 12.57 -1.00
C HIS A 92 8.32 12.34 -0.85
N ASP A 93 8.72 11.30 -0.14
CA ASP A 93 10.13 10.95 0.02
C ASP A 93 10.67 10.15 -1.17
N CYS A 94 9.81 9.76 -2.12
CA CYS A 94 10.19 8.93 -3.25
C CYS A 94 11.27 9.57 -4.13
N ILE A 95 12.38 8.86 -4.29
CA ILE A 95 13.53 9.28 -5.12
C ILE A 95 13.50 8.70 -6.54
N TRP A 96 12.36 8.16 -6.99
CA TRP A 96 12.17 7.67 -8.37
C TRP A 96 13.13 6.54 -8.81
N CYS A 97 13.60 5.71 -7.87
CA CYS A 97 14.56 4.64 -8.18
C CYS A 97 13.94 3.42 -8.87
N MET A 98 12.61 3.31 -8.90
CA MET A 98 11.84 2.21 -9.50
C MET A 98 12.08 0.82 -8.89
N ALA A 99 12.78 0.72 -7.75
CA ALA A 99 13.06 -0.55 -7.08
C ALA A 99 11.76 -1.28 -6.70
N CYS A 100 10.82 -0.57 -6.06
CA CYS A 100 9.52 -1.13 -5.64
C CYS A 100 8.70 -1.66 -6.83
N VAL A 101 8.74 -0.98 -7.98
CA VAL A 101 8.07 -1.42 -9.22
C VAL A 101 8.67 -2.73 -9.72
N SER A 102 10.01 -2.85 -9.70
CA SER A 102 10.71 -4.02 -10.22
C SER A 102 10.55 -5.27 -9.35
N VAL A 103 10.42 -5.10 -8.03
CA VAL A 103 10.38 -6.25 -7.09
C VAL A 103 8.96 -6.72 -6.76
N CYS A 104 7.92 -5.95 -7.10
CA CYS A 104 6.55 -6.29 -6.77
C CYS A 104 6.06 -7.48 -7.62
N PRO A 105 5.80 -8.67 -7.04
CA PRO A 105 5.44 -9.86 -7.81
C PRO A 105 4.16 -9.69 -8.65
N PRO A 106 3.06 -9.10 -8.14
CA PRO A 106 1.85 -8.86 -8.94
C PRO A 106 1.92 -7.58 -9.79
N GLN A 107 3.07 -6.88 -9.82
CA GLN A 107 3.22 -5.58 -10.49
C GLN A 107 2.15 -4.54 -10.07
N ALA A 108 1.78 -4.56 -8.79
CA ALA A 108 0.73 -3.69 -8.23
C ALA A 108 1.18 -2.23 -8.01
N ILE A 109 2.45 -1.90 -8.26
CA ILE A 109 3.01 -0.58 -7.95
C ILE A 109 3.34 0.15 -9.25
N LYS A 110 2.84 1.38 -9.38
CA LYS A 110 3.23 2.33 -10.43
C LYS A 110 3.83 3.57 -9.81
N VAL A 111 4.99 3.98 -10.33
CA VAL A 111 5.65 5.23 -9.96
C VAL A 111 5.71 6.13 -11.20
N ASP A 112 5.13 7.34 -11.13
CA ASP A 112 5.00 8.21 -12.29
C ASP A 112 5.01 9.70 -11.92
N GLN A 113 6.01 10.43 -12.42
CA GLN A 113 6.19 11.86 -12.13
C GLN A 113 5.06 12.73 -12.68
N ILE A 114 4.32 12.26 -13.71
CA ILE A 114 3.18 13.01 -14.27
C ILE A 114 2.06 13.27 -13.25
N ASN A 115 2.03 12.48 -12.17
CA ASN A 115 1.01 12.57 -11.15
C ASN A 115 1.37 13.55 -10.02
N VAL A 116 2.58 14.12 -10.00
CA VAL A 116 3.02 15.06 -8.96
C VAL A 116 2.14 16.32 -8.94
N GLU A 117 1.90 16.94 -10.09
CA GLU A 117 1.06 18.14 -10.17
C GLU A 117 -0.37 17.87 -9.67
N LYS A 118 -0.91 16.68 -9.94
CA LYS A 118 -2.23 16.26 -9.45
C LYS A 118 -2.24 16.09 -7.94
N HIS A 119 -1.19 15.47 -7.39
CA HIS A 119 -1.04 15.31 -5.94
C HIS A 119 -0.96 16.67 -5.24
N GLU A 120 -0.09 17.57 -5.71
CA GLU A 120 0.04 18.90 -5.13
C GLU A 120 -1.26 19.70 -5.21
N SER A 121 -2.00 19.56 -6.31
CA SER A 121 -3.29 20.22 -6.48
C SER A 121 -4.35 19.69 -5.50
N ALA A 122 -4.40 18.38 -5.29
CA ALA A 122 -5.29 17.75 -4.31
C ALA A 122 -4.91 18.16 -2.88
N ALA A 123 -3.61 18.17 -2.54
CA ALA A 123 -3.12 18.54 -1.22
C ALA A 123 -3.42 20.00 -0.84
N LYS A 124 -3.46 20.92 -1.81
CA LYS A 124 -3.82 22.34 -1.58
C LYS A 124 -5.32 22.55 -1.34
N SER A 125 -6.16 21.56 -1.66
CA SER A 125 -7.62 21.66 -1.59
C SER A 125 -8.25 21.05 -0.33
N LEU A 126 -7.42 20.45 0.53
CA LEU A 126 -7.77 19.92 1.86
C LEU A 126 -7.60 21.00 2.94
#